data_AF-A0A969CNM8-F1
#
_entry.id   AF-A0A969CNM8-F1
#
_cell.length_a   1.000
_cell.length_b   1.000
_cell.length_c   1.000
_cell.angle_alpha   90.00
_cell.angle_beta   90.00
_cell.angle_gamma   90.00
#
_symmetry.space_group_name_H-M   'P 1'
#
loop_
_entity.id
_entity.type
_entity.pdbx_description
1 polymer ?
#
loop_
_entity_poly.entity_id
_entity_poly.type
_entity_poly.pdbx_seq_one_letter_code
_entity_poly.pdbx_strand_id
1 'polypeptide(L)'
;MQKARVRFRRWWKRWKPFVSPLFLVAIFAFLGKTLYSHWHEVSAVQITASGWACLTIATGITLFAHIWTGWVWGWILQDLGQPISRTWAVQAYLRTNIAKYLPSNLLHLYGRTIAAKQQGVPLTLASLSVLLDTLLMAAGGFILGLFCIPRNWIPFTFLGIAGILTILHPQILGRLLQRLSTQLDFNSAAENGETVPNRLVSRYP
;
A
#
# COMPACT_ATOMS: atom_id res chain seq x y z
N MET A 1 15.60 -21.46 -31.93
CA MET A 1 14.67 -20.96 -30.88
C MET A 1 14.68 -19.44 -30.65
N GLN A 2 15.75 -18.71 -31.01
CA GLN A 2 15.88 -17.26 -30.75
C GLN A 2 14.95 -16.37 -31.60
N LYS A 3 14.67 -16.74 -32.87
CA LYS A 3 13.79 -15.98 -33.79
C LYS A 3 12.31 -15.93 -33.33
N ALA A 4 11.80 -16.99 -32.69
CA ALA A 4 10.42 -17.06 -32.20
C ALA A 4 10.17 -16.09 -31.03
N ARG A 5 11.12 -15.98 -30.09
CA ARG A 5 11.06 -15.02 -28.97
C ARG A 5 11.02 -13.57 -29.44
N VAL A 6 11.77 -13.22 -30.49
CA VAL A 6 11.79 -11.85 -31.04
C VAL A 6 10.48 -11.51 -31.76
N ARG A 7 9.90 -12.47 -32.51
CA ARG A 7 8.60 -12.30 -33.18
C ARG A 7 7.46 -12.09 -32.17
N PHE A 8 7.41 -12.89 -31.12
CA PHE A 8 6.42 -12.75 -30.05
C PHE A 8 6.52 -11.41 -29.33
N ARG A 9 7.74 -10.96 -28.99
CA ARG A 9 7.98 -9.68 -28.30
C ARG A 9 7.57 -8.48 -29.15
N ARG A 10 7.75 -8.56 -30.48
CA ARG A 10 7.36 -7.52 -31.44
C ARG A 10 5.83 -7.51 -31.67
N TRP A 11 5.20 -8.68 -31.70
CA TRP A 11 3.74 -8.82 -31.75
C TRP A 11 3.08 -8.29 -30.48
N TRP A 12 3.54 -8.71 -29.29
CA TRP A 12 3.02 -8.22 -28.01
C TRP A 12 3.12 -6.69 -27.87
N LYS A 13 4.24 -6.08 -28.26
CA LYS A 13 4.39 -4.61 -28.25
C LYS A 13 3.37 -3.89 -29.15
N ARG A 14 2.95 -4.50 -30.27
CA ARG A 14 1.95 -3.94 -31.19
C ARG A 14 0.54 -4.00 -30.61
N TRP A 15 0.19 -5.08 -29.91
CA TRP A 15 -1.16 -5.33 -29.41
C TRP A 15 -1.39 -4.82 -27.98
N LYS A 16 -0.33 -4.67 -27.17
CA LYS A 16 -0.36 -4.13 -25.80
C LYS A 16 -1.23 -2.86 -25.62
N PRO A 17 -1.18 -1.84 -26.50
CA PRO A 17 -2.01 -0.64 -26.32
C PRO A 17 -3.51 -0.87 -26.55
N PHE A 18 -3.91 -1.94 -27.24
CA PHE A 18 -5.31 -2.25 -27.53
C PHE A 18 -5.94 -3.21 -26.52
N VAL A 19 -5.13 -4.05 -25.86
CA VAL A 19 -5.62 -5.02 -24.86
C VAL A 19 -6.25 -4.31 -23.66
N SER A 20 -5.62 -3.23 -23.15
CA SER A 20 -6.12 -2.50 -21.99
C SER A 20 -7.48 -1.81 -22.20
N PRO A 21 -7.69 -1.02 -23.28
CA PRO A 21 -9.00 -0.43 -23.53
C PRO A 21 -10.06 -1.47 -23.89
N LEU A 22 -9.70 -2.53 -24.62
CA LEU A 22 -10.63 -3.63 -24.91
C LEU A 22 -11.11 -4.32 -23.62
N PHE A 23 -10.19 -4.58 -22.68
CA PHE A 23 -10.54 -5.16 -21.39
C PHE A 23 -11.42 -4.23 -20.55
N LEU A 24 -11.13 -2.92 -20.55
CA LEU A 24 -11.99 -1.92 -19.90
C LEU A 24 -13.39 -1.91 -20.52
N VAL A 25 -13.49 -1.85 -21.85
CA VAL A 25 -14.78 -1.88 -22.55
C VAL A 25 -15.55 -3.16 -22.23
N ALA A 26 -14.86 -4.31 -22.21
CA ALA A 26 -15.47 -5.58 -21.85
C ALA A 26 -16.00 -5.58 -20.40
N ILE A 27 -15.24 -5.03 -19.43
CA ILE A 27 -15.69 -4.87 -18.04
C ILE A 27 -16.93 -3.98 -17.97
N PHE A 28 -16.91 -2.80 -18.60
CA PHE A 28 -18.04 -1.87 -18.56
C PHE A 28 -19.28 -2.46 -19.25
N ALA A 29 -19.11 -3.12 -20.39
CA ALA A 29 -20.20 -3.79 -21.10
C ALA A 29 -20.79 -4.94 -20.27
N PHE A 30 -19.94 -5.75 -19.63
CA PHE A 30 -20.37 -6.82 -18.73
C PHE A 30 -21.11 -6.26 -17.51
N LEU A 31 -20.58 -5.21 -16.89
CA LEU A 31 -21.19 -4.57 -15.72
C LEU A 31 -22.54 -3.96 -16.07
N GLY A 32 -22.63 -3.22 -17.18
CA GLY A 32 -23.87 -2.64 -17.68
C GLY A 32 -24.91 -3.70 -18.05
N LYS A 33 -24.50 -4.77 -18.74
CA LYS A 33 -25.37 -5.91 -19.04
C LYS A 33 -25.90 -6.57 -17.77
N THR A 34 -25.03 -6.81 -16.79
CA THR A 34 -25.38 -7.42 -15.50
C THR A 34 -26.34 -6.55 -14.71
N LEU A 35 -26.11 -5.23 -14.65
CA LEU A 35 -27.03 -4.30 -14.00
C LEU A 35 -28.38 -4.26 -14.70
N TYR A 36 -28.40 -4.23 -16.03
CA TYR A 36 -29.65 -4.21 -16.79
C TYR A 36 -30.44 -5.51 -16.59
N SER A 37 -29.78 -6.66 -16.65
CA SER A 37 -30.45 -7.96 -16.51
C SER A 37 -30.99 -8.22 -15.10
N HIS A 38 -30.35 -7.66 -14.07
CA HIS A 38 -30.76 -7.81 -12.67
C HIS A 38 -31.36 -6.53 -12.08
N TRP A 39 -31.80 -5.58 -12.93
CA TRP A 39 -32.29 -4.28 -12.46
C TRP A 39 -33.48 -4.41 -11.50
N HIS A 40 -34.36 -5.38 -11.76
CA HIS A 40 -35.50 -5.67 -10.90
C HIS A 40 -35.04 -6.05 -9.47
N GLU A 41 -34.02 -6.90 -9.34
CA GLU A 41 -33.46 -7.30 -8.04
C GLU A 41 -32.86 -6.10 -7.30
N VAL A 42 -32.15 -5.22 -8.02
CA VAL A 42 -31.57 -3.99 -7.44
C VAL A 42 -32.67 -3.03 -6.98
N SER A 43 -33.71 -2.83 -7.79
CA SER A 43 -34.82 -1.92 -7.46
C SER A 43 -35.70 -2.41 -6.31
N ALA A 44 -35.69 -3.72 -6.05
CA ALA A 44 -36.40 -4.34 -4.93
C ALA A 44 -35.65 -4.22 -3.60
N VAL A 45 -34.37 -3.86 -3.60
CA VAL A 45 -33.60 -3.65 -2.36
C VAL A 45 -34.11 -2.39 -1.66
N GLN A 46 -34.84 -2.58 -0.56
CA GLN A 46 -35.22 -1.51 0.34
C GLN A 46 -34.24 -1.44 1.51
N ILE A 47 -33.53 -0.31 1.64
CA ILE A 47 -32.69 -0.06 2.80
C ILE A 47 -33.60 0.34 3.96
N THR A 48 -33.84 -0.62 4.86
CA THR A 48 -34.60 -0.41 6.10
C THR A 48 -33.87 0.58 7.03
N ALA A 49 -34.54 1.06 8.08
CA ALA A 49 -33.91 1.90 9.09
C ALA A 49 -32.68 1.22 9.74
N SER A 50 -32.75 -0.10 9.97
CA SER A 50 -31.59 -0.88 10.42
C SER A 50 -30.49 -0.95 9.37
N GLY A 51 -30.84 -1.06 8.08
CA GLY A 51 -29.89 -0.98 6.97
C GLY A 51 -29.13 0.35 6.94
N TRP A 52 -29.82 1.48 7.15
CA TRP A 52 -29.19 2.79 7.24
C TRP A 52 -28.29 2.94 8.47
N ALA A 53 -28.71 2.40 9.62
CA ALA A 53 -27.87 2.36 10.82
C ALA A 53 -26.59 1.54 10.59
N CYS A 54 -26.73 0.34 10.01
CA CYS A 54 -25.60 -0.50 9.63
C CYS A 54 -24.66 0.22 8.64
N LEU A 55 -25.20 0.87 7.61
CA LEU A 55 -24.42 1.63 6.64
C LEU A 55 -23.64 2.77 7.30
N THR A 56 -24.29 3.50 8.21
CA THR A 56 -23.67 4.62 8.93
C THR A 56 -22.54 4.14 9.83
N ILE A 57 -22.78 3.07 10.60
CA ILE A 57 -21.76 2.47 11.48
C ILE A 57 -20.59 1.93 10.65
N ALA A 58 -20.87 1.16 9.60
CA ALA A 58 -19.85 0.59 8.73
C ALA A 58 -19.01 1.69 8.05
N THR A 59 -19.64 2.77 7.59
CA THR A 59 -18.96 3.93 7.02
C THR A 59 -18.08 4.62 8.06
N GLY A 60 -18.61 4.84 9.27
CA GLY A 60 -17.85 5.43 10.39
C GLY A 60 -16.61 4.61 10.75
N ILE A 61 -16.77 3.30 10.91
CA ILE A 61 -15.66 2.37 11.18
C ILE A 61 -14.63 2.40 10.04
N THR A 62 -15.08 2.40 8.79
CA THR A 62 -14.20 2.44 7.62
C THR A 62 -13.40 3.73 7.55
N LEU A 63 -14.05 4.88 7.76
CA LEU A 63 -13.37 6.18 7.79
C LEU A 63 -12.37 6.24 8.94
N PHE A 64 -12.75 5.78 10.12
CA PHE A 64 -11.86 5.72 11.28
C PHE A 64 -10.62 4.86 10.99
N ALA A 65 -10.81 3.67 10.41
CA ALA A 65 -9.71 2.79 10.03
C ALA A 65 -8.75 3.46 9.01
N HIS A 66 -9.29 4.19 8.03
CA HIS A 66 -8.45 4.91 7.06
C HIS A 66 -7.69 6.10 7.69
N ILE A 67 -8.32 6.86 8.58
CA ILE A 67 -7.67 7.94 9.33
C ILE A 67 -6.55 7.37 10.19
N TRP A 68 -6.84 6.30 10.94
CA TRP A 68 -5.86 5.60 11.77
C TRP A 68 -4.67 5.12 10.95
N THR A 69 -4.91 4.54 9.77
CA THR A 69 -3.83 4.08 8.89
C THR A 69 -2.96 5.24 8.39
N GLY A 70 -3.57 6.37 8.01
CA GLY A 70 -2.81 7.57 7.64
C GLY A 70 -1.96 8.12 8.80
N TRP A 71 -2.45 7.97 10.03
CA TRP A 71 -1.73 8.37 11.24
C TRP A 71 -0.52 7.46 11.50
N VAL A 72 -0.71 6.14 11.40
CA VAL A 72 0.37 5.14 11.50
C VAL A 72 1.45 5.39 10.46
N TRP A 73 1.08 5.73 9.23
CA TRP A 73 2.06 6.11 8.21
C TRP A 73 2.87 7.36 8.58
N GLY A 74 2.23 8.33 9.23
CA GLY A 74 2.92 9.47 9.82
C GLY A 74 3.98 9.06 10.85
N TRP A 75 3.70 8.04 11.67
CA TRP A 75 4.70 7.47 12.59
C TRP A 75 5.86 6.81 11.85
N ILE A 76 5.58 6.03 10.81
CA ILE A 76 6.63 5.41 9.99
C ILE A 76 7.58 6.47 9.42
N LEU A 77 7.05 7.58 8.88
CA LEU A 77 7.88 8.67 8.36
C LEU A 77 8.72 9.35 9.46
N GLN A 78 8.16 9.54 10.65
CA GLN A 78 8.88 10.12 11.79
C GLN A 78 9.98 9.19 12.29
N ASP A 79 9.73 7.88 12.34
CA ASP A 79 10.72 6.87 12.70
C ASP A 79 11.85 6.77 11.66
N LEU A 80 11.55 7.07 10.39
CA LEU A 80 12.55 7.27 9.33
C LEU A 80 13.26 8.63 9.38
N GLY A 81 13.11 9.39 10.47
CA GLY A 81 13.79 10.66 10.71
C GLY A 81 13.23 11.85 9.94
N GLN A 82 12.03 11.74 9.36
CA GLN A 82 11.43 12.83 8.57
C GLN A 82 10.53 13.71 9.46
N PRO A 83 10.74 15.04 9.50
CA PRO A 83 9.98 15.95 10.35
C PRO A 83 8.62 16.32 9.73
N ILE A 84 7.81 15.30 9.40
CA ILE A 84 6.50 15.48 8.79
C ILE A 84 5.40 15.55 9.84
N SER A 85 4.43 16.44 9.62
CA SER A 85 3.25 16.53 10.47
C SER A 85 2.29 15.36 10.23
N ARG A 86 1.78 14.78 11.31
CA ARG A 86 0.86 13.62 11.25
C ARG A 86 -0.46 13.98 10.56
N THR A 87 -0.91 15.23 10.74
CA THR A 87 -2.10 15.77 10.09
C THR A 87 -1.93 15.82 8.57
N TRP A 88 -0.77 16.28 8.08
CA TRP A 88 -0.44 16.22 6.67
C TRP A 88 -0.41 14.77 6.17
N ALA A 89 0.21 13.86 6.93
CA ALA A 89 0.32 12.45 6.55
C ALA A 89 -1.07 11.80 6.37
N VAL A 90 -2.02 12.07 7.28
CA VAL A 90 -3.41 11.61 7.14
C VAL A 90 -4.07 12.20 5.90
N GLN A 91 -3.95 13.51 5.65
CA GLN A 91 -4.56 14.14 4.48
C GLN A 91 -3.99 13.59 3.17
N ALA A 92 -2.67 13.45 3.09
CA ALA A 92 -1.99 12.85 1.95
C ALA A 92 -2.41 11.39 1.76
N TYR A 93 -2.50 10.60 2.85
CA TYR A 93 -2.99 9.23 2.82
C TYR A 93 -4.41 9.15 2.24
N LEU A 94 -5.35 9.93 2.75
CA LEU A 94 -6.74 9.89 2.31
C LEU A 94 -6.89 10.30 0.84
N ARG A 95 -6.24 11.39 0.43
CA ARG A 95 -6.27 11.86 -0.97
C ARG A 95 -5.72 10.82 -1.94
N THR A 96 -4.58 10.22 -1.59
CA THR A 96 -3.93 9.22 -2.44
C THR A 96 -4.63 7.87 -2.41
N ASN A 97 -5.39 7.54 -1.37
CA ASN A 97 -6.19 6.32 -1.33
C ASN A 97 -7.32 6.32 -2.36
N ILE A 98 -7.84 7.48 -2.77
CA ILE A 98 -8.80 7.59 -3.87
C ILE A 98 -8.19 7.04 -5.18
N ALA A 99 -6.88 7.20 -5.37
CA ALA A 99 -6.19 6.68 -6.55
C ALA A 99 -6.15 5.14 -6.62
N LYS A 100 -6.50 4.41 -5.55
CA LYS A 100 -6.66 2.94 -5.58
C LYS A 100 -7.80 2.49 -6.51
N TYR A 101 -8.77 3.36 -6.76
CA TYR A 101 -9.90 3.07 -7.65
C TYR A 101 -9.60 3.39 -9.13
N LEU A 102 -8.40 3.89 -9.44
CA LEU A 102 -7.93 4.00 -10.81
C LEU A 102 -7.32 2.65 -11.26
N PRO A 103 -7.41 2.30 -12.56
CA PRO A 103 -7.08 0.97 -13.09
C PRO A 103 -5.60 0.54 -13.01
N SER A 104 -4.74 1.28 -12.30
CA SER A 104 -3.35 0.88 -12.06
C SER A 104 -3.11 0.64 -10.58
N ASN A 105 -2.92 -0.63 -10.23
CA ASN A 105 -2.68 -1.11 -8.87
C ASN A 105 -1.47 -0.46 -8.16
N LEU A 106 -0.56 0.19 -8.88
CA LEU A 106 0.63 0.84 -8.31
C LEU A 106 0.54 2.36 -8.23
N LEU A 107 -0.47 2.99 -8.84
CA LEU A 107 -0.60 4.46 -8.85
C LEU A 107 -0.79 5.04 -7.44
N HIS A 108 -1.41 4.30 -6.52
CA HIS A 108 -1.60 4.76 -5.15
C HIS A 108 -0.30 4.74 -4.34
N LEU A 109 0.57 3.73 -4.54
CA LEU A 109 1.92 3.70 -3.95
C LEU A 109 2.79 4.80 -4.56
N TYR A 110 2.71 4.99 -5.87
CA TYR A 110 3.42 6.05 -6.57
C TYR A 110 2.94 7.46 -6.16
N GLY A 111 1.63 7.62 -5.94
CA GLY A 111 1.04 8.88 -5.47
C GLY A 111 1.51 9.27 -4.07
N ARG A 112 1.58 8.32 -3.13
CA ARG A 112 2.10 8.58 -1.77
C ARG A 112 3.59 8.87 -1.75
N THR A 113 4.37 8.14 -2.54
CA THR A 113 5.81 8.38 -2.66
C THR A 113 6.11 9.73 -3.28
N ILE A 114 5.36 10.16 -4.30
CA ILE A 114 5.47 11.51 -4.87
C ILE A 114 5.03 12.57 -3.85
N ALA A 115 3.91 12.37 -3.16
CA ALA A 115 3.42 13.34 -2.18
C ALA A 115 4.45 13.58 -1.06
N ALA A 116 5.09 12.52 -0.57
CA ALA A 116 6.19 12.63 0.40
C ALA A 116 7.43 13.30 -0.21
N LYS A 117 7.79 12.97 -1.46
CA LYS A 117 8.90 13.63 -2.17
C LYS A 117 8.67 15.14 -2.31
N GLN A 118 7.45 15.57 -2.60
CA GLN A 118 7.07 16.99 -2.71
C GLN A 118 7.20 17.73 -1.37
N GLN A 119 7.19 17.02 -0.24
CA GLN A 119 7.48 17.58 1.09
C GLN A 119 8.98 17.54 1.46
N GLY A 120 9.85 17.22 0.52
CA GLY A 120 11.30 17.15 0.74
C GLY A 120 11.81 15.81 1.28
N VAL A 121 10.95 14.78 1.37
CA VAL A 121 11.42 13.43 1.75
C VAL A 121 12.21 12.81 0.60
N PRO A 122 13.41 12.26 0.86
CA PRO A 122 14.14 11.51 -0.15
C PRO A 122 13.28 10.38 -0.74
N LEU A 123 13.30 10.21 -2.07
CA LEU A 123 12.45 9.24 -2.77
C LEU A 123 12.60 7.81 -2.21
N THR A 124 13.82 7.46 -1.80
CA THR A 124 14.15 6.21 -1.11
C THR A 124 13.32 6.03 0.16
N LEU A 125 13.38 7.00 1.08
CA LEU A 125 12.66 6.94 2.36
C LEU A 125 11.15 7.00 2.16
N ALA A 126 10.70 7.80 1.20
CA ALA A 126 9.30 7.82 0.80
C ALA A 126 8.83 6.43 0.35
N SER A 127 9.59 5.76 -0.53
CA SER A 127 9.27 4.41 -1.02
C SER A 127 9.31 3.36 0.09
N LEU A 128 10.34 3.39 0.94
CA LEU A 128 10.44 2.52 2.10
C LEU A 128 9.25 2.70 3.06
N SER A 129 8.82 3.94 3.30
CA SER A 129 7.67 4.21 4.19
C SER A 129 6.38 3.56 3.69
N VAL A 130 6.14 3.55 2.37
CA VAL A 130 4.94 2.95 1.78
C VAL A 130 5.04 1.42 1.73
N LEU A 131 6.25 0.87 1.54
CA LEU A 131 6.48 -0.56 1.66
C LEU A 131 6.24 -1.06 3.10
N LEU A 132 6.73 -0.32 4.09
CA LEU A 132 6.50 -0.61 5.51
C LEU A 132 5.02 -0.54 5.87
N ASP A 133 4.30 0.49 5.40
CA ASP A 133 2.85 0.61 5.55
C ASP A 133 2.12 -0.64 5.00
N THR A 134 2.48 -1.07 3.78
CA THR A 134 1.88 -2.26 3.15
C THR A 134 2.22 -3.54 3.89
N LEU A 135 3.46 -3.68 4.37
CA LEU A 135 3.92 -4.85 5.12
C LEU A 135 3.22 -4.97 6.47
N LEU A 136 3.06 -3.85 7.19
CA LEU A 136 2.31 -3.79 8.45
C LEU A 136 0.83 -4.15 8.23
N MET A 137 0.24 -3.68 7.14
CA MET A 137 -1.15 -4.00 6.79
C MET A 137 -1.31 -5.50 6.49
N ALA A 138 -0.39 -6.10 5.73
CA ALA A 138 -0.37 -7.53 5.44
C ALA A 138 -0.19 -8.36 6.72
N ALA A 139 0.72 -7.93 7.60
CA ALA A 139 0.93 -8.59 8.88
C ALA A 139 -0.29 -8.54 9.80
N GLY A 140 -0.96 -7.38 9.90
CA GLY A 140 -2.19 -7.24 10.66
C GLY A 140 -3.28 -8.19 10.13
N GLY A 141 -3.44 -8.27 8.80
CA GLY A 141 -4.36 -9.21 8.17
C GLY A 141 -4.02 -10.67 8.47
N PHE A 142 -2.74 -11.04 8.45
CA PHE A 142 -2.31 -12.39 8.78
C PHE A 142 -2.54 -12.72 10.26
N ILE A 143 -2.23 -11.80 11.18
CA ILE A 143 -2.50 -11.97 12.60
C ILE A 143 -4.00 -12.19 12.85
N LEU A 144 -4.87 -11.38 12.23
CA LEU A 144 -6.32 -11.57 12.31
C LEU A 144 -6.75 -12.92 11.73
N GLY A 145 -6.18 -13.33 10.59
CA GLY A 145 -6.44 -14.64 10.00
C GLY A 145 -6.05 -15.80 10.92
N LEU A 146 -4.95 -15.68 11.66
CA LEU A 146 -4.53 -16.70 12.64
C LEU A 146 -5.56 -16.86 13.78
N PHE A 147 -6.27 -15.80 14.18
CA PHE A 147 -7.34 -15.89 15.19
C PHE A 147 -8.58 -16.64 14.70
N CYS A 148 -8.78 -16.79 13.39
CA CYS A 148 -9.87 -17.57 12.82
C CYS A 148 -9.57 -19.09 12.76
N ILE A 149 -8.35 -19.51 13.13
CA ILE A 149 -7.95 -20.91 13.08
C ILE A 149 -8.66 -21.70 14.20
N PRO A 150 -9.12 -22.95 13.93
CA PRO A 150 -9.79 -23.76 14.93
C PRO A 150 -8.93 -24.04 16.18
N ARG A 151 -9.59 -24.21 17.33
CA ARG A 151 -8.99 -24.27 18.67
C ARG A 151 -7.88 -25.31 18.85
N ASN A 152 -7.87 -26.38 18.06
CA ASN A 152 -6.85 -27.43 18.09
C ASN A 152 -5.48 -27.00 17.54
N TRP A 153 -5.36 -25.83 16.88
CA TRP A 153 -4.10 -25.33 16.32
C TRP A 153 -3.54 -24.10 17.04
N ILE A 154 -4.04 -23.79 18.25
CA ILE A 154 -3.61 -22.63 19.05
C ILE A 154 -2.07 -22.50 19.18
N PRO A 155 -1.29 -23.58 19.43
CA PRO A 155 0.16 -23.45 19.50
C PRO A 155 0.79 -22.92 18.21
N PHE A 156 0.26 -23.32 17.04
CA PHE A 156 0.72 -22.84 15.74
C PHE A 156 0.29 -21.38 15.48
N THR A 157 -0.86 -20.96 15.99
CA THR A 157 -1.27 -19.55 15.99
C THR A 157 -0.27 -18.70 16.76
N PHE A 158 0.11 -19.09 17.99
CA PHE A 158 1.09 -18.35 18.78
C PHE A 158 2.47 -18.33 18.13
N LEU A 159 2.92 -19.46 17.56
CA LEU A 159 4.18 -19.53 16.82
C LEU A 159 4.16 -18.61 15.58
N GLY A 160 3.04 -18.57 14.85
CA GLY A 160 2.84 -17.69 13.71
C GLY A 160 2.90 -16.21 14.08
N ILE A 161 2.19 -15.81 15.14
CA ILE A 161 2.24 -14.44 15.67
C ILE A 161 3.66 -14.07 16.09
N ALA A 162 4.32 -14.95 16.85
CA ALA A 162 5.70 -14.73 17.29
C ALA A 162 6.66 -14.57 16.09
N GLY A 163 6.50 -15.38 15.04
CA GLY A 163 7.29 -15.28 13.82
C GLY A 163 7.12 -13.93 13.11
N ILE A 164 5.87 -13.47 12.96
CA ILE A 164 5.56 -12.17 12.32
C ILE A 164 6.11 -11.02 13.14
N LEU A 165 5.88 -11.01 14.46
CA LEU A 165 6.40 -9.97 15.34
C LEU A 165 7.93 -9.93 15.33
N THR A 166 8.58 -11.09 15.23
CA THR A 166 10.03 -11.17 15.10
C THR A 166 10.50 -10.57 13.79
N ILE A 167 9.86 -10.90 12.66
CA ILE A 167 10.21 -10.34 11.34
C ILE A 167 10.01 -8.82 11.30
N LEU A 168 8.94 -8.32 11.92
CA LEU A 168 8.62 -6.90 11.99
C LEU A 168 9.36 -6.15 13.10
N HIS A 169 10.15 -6.86 13.90
CA HIS A 169 10.79 -6.27 15.06
C HIS A 169 11.66 -5.07 14.62
N PRO A 170 11.55 -3.92 15.30
CA PRO A 170 12.20 -2.66 14.88
C PRO A 170 13.72 -2.79 14.72
N GLN A 171 14.37 -3.71 15.44
CA GLN A 171 15.81 -3.97 15.27
C GLN A 171 16.14 -4.69 13.96
N ILE A 172 15.28 -5.60 13.47
CA ILE A 172 15.49 -6.29 12.20
C ILE A 172 15.21 -5.33 11.05
N LEU A 173 14.11 -4.58 11.14
CA LEU A 173 13.80 -3.50 10.21
C LEU A 173 14.93 -2.45 10.18
N GLY A 174 15.40 -2.00 11.34
CA GLY A 174 16.48 -1.03 11.45
C GLY A 174 17.78 -1.51 10.80
N ARG A 175 18.16 -2.78 10.99
CA ARG A 175 19.33 -3.38 10.33
C ARG A 175 19.16 -3.46 8.81
N LEU A 176 17.96 -3.80 8.34
CA LEU A 176 17.66 -3.87 6.91
C LEU A 176 17.68 -2.47 6.28
N LEU A 177 17.11 -1.49 6.97
CA LEU A 177 17.09 -0.08 6.57
C LEU A 177 18.51 0.51 6.56
N GLN A 178 19.36 0.20 7.54
CA GLN A 178 20.77 0.61 7.53
C GLN A 178 21.52 0.02 6.34
N ARG A 179 21.37 -1.27 6.02
CA ARG A 179 22.02 -1.87 4.84
C ARG A 179 21.59 -1.20 3.54
N LEU A 180 20.30 -0.84 3.43
CA LEU A 180 19.77 -0.15 2.27
C LEU A 180 20.22 1.31 2.23
N SER A 181 20.26 2.03 3.36
CA SER A 181 20.74 3.41 3.42
C SER A 181 22.23 3.49 3.12
N THR A 182 23.06 2.61 3.66
CA THR A 182 24.51 2.61 3.39
C THR A 182 24.81 2.36 1.91
N GLN A 183 24.07 1.47 1.25
CA GLN A 183 24.24 1.25 -0.21
C GLN A 183 23.73 2.43 -1.05
N LEU A 184 22.73 3.17 -0.56
CA LEU A 184 22.11 4.28 -1.29
C LEU A 184 22.80 5.62 -1.05
N ASP A 185 23.41 5.83 0.12
CA ASP A 185 24.32 6.95 0.41
C ASP A 185 25.62 6.79 -0.42
N PHE A 186 26.12 5.57 -0.58
CA PHE A 186 27.26 5.28 -1.47
C PHE A 186 26.95 5.61 -2.93
N ASN A 187 25.72 5.33 -3.38
CA ASN A 187 25.30 5.60 -4.75
C ASN A 187 24.91 7.07 -4.98
N SER A 188 24.33 7.73 -3.98
CA SER A 188 23.99 9.16 -4.03
C SER A 188 25.22 10.05 -3.92
N ALA A 189 26.25 9.67 -3.15
CA ALA A 189 27.54 10.37 -3.10
C ALA A 189 28.37 10.14 -4.38
N ALA A 190 28.14 9.04 -5.09
CA ALA A 190 28.74 8.79 -6.40
C ALA A 190 28.05 9.58 -7.53
N GLU A 191 26.74 9.84 -7.44
CA GLU A 191 25.99 10.63 -8.44
C GLU A 191 25.99 12.14 -8.18
N ASN A 192 25.94 12.58 -6.93
CA ASN A 192 25.88 13.99 -6.55
C ASN A 192 27.02 14.25 -5.55
N GLY A 193 28.03 15.03 -5.93
CA GLY A 193 29.16 15.41 -5.08
C GLY A 193 28.79 16.33 -3.91
N GLU A 194 27.70 16.05 -3.19
CA GLU A 194 27.23 16.80 -2.02
C GLU A 194 27.24 15.89 -0.78
N THR A 195 27.96 16.34 0.23
CA THR A 195 28.06 15.68 1.54
C THR A 195 26.74 15.76 2.30
N VAL A 196 26.09 14.61 2.51
CA VAL A 196 24.91 14.50 3.39
C VAL A 196 25.34 14.80 4.84
N PRO A 197 24.70 15.76 5.53
CA PRO A 197 25.10 16.15 6.87
C PRO A 197 24.91 15.01 7.90
N ASN A 198 25.96 14.82 8.70
CA ASN A 198 26.21 13.79 9.71
C ASN A 198 25.25 13.80 10.93
N ARG A 199 23.95 14.06 10.73
CA ARG A 199 22.94 14.05 11.81
C ARG A 199 22.12 12.76 11.93
N LEU A 200 22.27 11.82 10.99
CA LEU A 200 21.56 10.53 11.01
C LEU A 200 22.21 9.49 11.94
N VAL A 201 23.47 9.68 12.35
CA VAL A 201 24.23 8.72 13.18
C VAL A 201 24.05 8.95 14.68
N SER A 202 23.60 10.13 15.11
CA SER A 202 23.61 10.52 16.53
C SER A 202 22.41 10.03 17.37
N ARG A 203 21.43 9.31 16.78
CA ARG A 203 20.16 8.97 17.46
C ARG A 203 19.93 7.49 17.76
N TYR A 204 20.90 6.62 17.49
CA TYR A 204 20.88 5.25 17.98
C TYR A 204 22.22 4.95 18.67
N PRO A 205 22.23 4.57 19.96
CA PRO A 205 23.34 3.77 20.48
C PRO A 205 23.39 2.40 19.81
#